data_AF-A0A1B6KZP2-F1
#
_entry.id   AF-A0A1B6KZP2-F1
#
_cell.length_a   1.000
_cell.length_b   1.000
_cell.length_c   1.000
_cell.angle_alpha   90.00
_cell.angle_beta   90.00
_cell.angle_gamma   90.00
#
_symmetry.space_group_name_H-M   'P 1'
#
loop_
_entity.id
_entity.type
_entity.pdbx_description
1 polymer ?
#
loop_
_entity_poly.entity_id
_entity_poly.type
_entity_poly.pdbx_seq_one_letter_code
_entity_poly.pdbx_strand_id
1 'polypeptide(L)'
;LVTQQSQDEMLRVFNENKRLKQEESSEAKLIVVSVSVQPVLSLAASYNLEPDQAFGKLSGYLKRLGADLVLDMTVADDLSLLEAQAEFVERFRAREAGSKQALPMLASSCPGWVCYAEKTHGAFVLPYISSTRSPQQVMGALVKDYLAGTVGKAVYHVTVMPCYDKKLEASREDFVSSKDQTREVDCVITAIELEQMLVADGCSLATEEVGVVDWPWSMALPPLSLVGRDGSGSG
;
A
#
# COMPACT_ATOMS: atom_id res chain seq x y z
N LEU A 1 11.26 -10.29 11.00
CA LEU A 1 10.40 -9.12 10.72
C LEU A 1 10.61 -8.64 9.29
N VAL A 2 11.79 -8.10 8.92
CA VAL A 2 12.08 -7.74 7.51
C VAL A 2 12.11 -8.96 6.58
N THR A 3 12.49 -10.13 7.07
CA THR A 3 12.48 -11.39 6.30
C THR A 3 11.08 -11.80 5.82
N GLN A 4 10.01 -11.28 6.44
CA GLN A 4 8.62 -11.51 5.99
C GLN A 4 8.21 -10.52 4.88
N GLN A 5 9.04 -9.53 4.58
CA GLN A 5 8.80 -8.49 3.60
C GLN A 5 9.61 -8.77 2.31
N SER A 6 9.39 -9.93 1.69
CA SER A 6 10.09 -10.35 0.48
C SER A 6 9.16 -11.05 -0.51
N GLN A 7 9.57 -11.04 -1.79
CA GLN A 7 8.90 -11.80 -2.83
C GLN A 7 8.86 -13.31 -2.54
N ASP A 8 9.91 -13.87 -1.96
CA ASP A 8 9.97 -15.31 -1.63
C ASP A 8 8.93 -15.70 -0.59
N GLU A 9 8.77 -14.87 0.45
CA GLU A 9 7.74 -15.10 1.48
C GLU A 9 6.34 -14.92 0.89
N MET A 10 6.13 -13.89 0.06
CA MET A 10 4.86 -13.70 -0.64
C MET A 10 4.50 -14.94 -1.47
N LEU A 11 5.42 -15.43 -2.31
CA LEU A 11 5.20 -16.59 -3.17
C LEU A 11 4.95 -17.85 -2.33
N ARG A 12 5.67 -18.04 -1.21
CA ARG A 12 5.41 -19.13 -0.28
C ARG A 12 3.98 -19.09 0.26
N VAL A 13 3.52 -17.93 0.72
CA VAL A 13 2.15 -17.75 1.24
C VAL A 13 1.11 -17.95 0.14
N PHE A 14 1.35 -17.46 -1.08
CA PHE A 14 0.41 -17.62 -2.20
C PHE A 14 0.26 -19.10 -2.59
N ASN A 15 1.37 -19.84 -2.69
CA ASN A 15 1.35 -21.26 -3.01
C ASN A 15 0.66 -22.09 -1.93
N GLU A 16 0.96 -21.82 -0.66
CA GLU A 16 0.28 -22.50 0.44
C GLU A 16 -1.22 -22.17 0.46
N ASN A 17 -1.59 -20.91 0.23
CA ASN A 17 -2.99 -20.52 0.19
C ASN A 17 -3.74 -21.12 -1.00
N LYS A 18 -3.08 -21.33 -2.15
CA LYS A 18 -3.65 -22.07 -3.29
C LYS A 18 -3.99 -23.50 -2.89
N ARG A 19 -3.10 -24.20 -2.16
CA ARG A 19 -3.34 -25.54 -1.64
C ARG A 19 -4.52 -25.56 -0.67
N LEU A 20 -4.56 -24.64 0.29
CA LEU A 20 -5.66 -24.52 1.26
C LEU A 20 -7.02 -24.27 0.58
N LYS A 21 -7.05 -23.47 -0.50
CA LYS A 21 -8.28 -23.24 -1.29
C LYS A 21 -8.74 -24.49 -2.02
N GLN A 22 -7.82 -25.28 -2.58
CA GLN A 22 -8.15 -26.55 -3.24
C GLN A 22 -8.70 -27.59 -2.25
N GLU A 23 -8.25 -27.52 -1.00
CA GLU A 23 -8.72 -28.37 0.11
C GLU A 23 -10.00 -27.82 0.77
N GLU A 24 -10.58 -26.71 0.27
CA GLU A 24 -11.71 -25.99 0.86
C GLU A 24 -11.53 -25.68 2.36
N SER A 25 -10.28 -25.47 2.78
CA SER A 25 -9.94 -25.22 4.19
C SER A 25 -10.43 -23.85 4.64
N SER A 26 -10.99 -23.80 5.86
CA SER A 26 -11.34 -22.54 6.52
C SER A 26 -10.14 -21.65 6.83
N GLU A 27 -8.92 -22.20 6.80
CA GLU A 27 -7.68 -21.45 6.99
C GLU A 27 -7.25 -20.67 5.74
N ALA A 28 -7.87 -20.95 4.58
CA ALA A 28 -7.60 -20.23 3.35
C ALA A 28 -7.97 -18.74 3.51
N LYS A 29 -7.03 -17.86 3.19
CA LYS A 29 -7.18 -16.41 3.27
C LYS A 29 -7.57 -15.82 1.92
N LEU A 30 -8.20 -14.65 1.96
CA LEU A 30 -8.31 -13.78 0.79
C LEU A 30 -6.96 -13.08 0.58
N ILE A 31 -6.38 -13.22 -0.61
CA ILE A 31 -5.14 -12.54 -0.99
C ILE A 31 -5.48 -11.24 -1.69
N VAL A 32 -5.08 -10.12 -1.08
CA VAL A 32 -5.31 -8.78 -1.63
C VAL A 32 -3.96 -8.13 -1.91
N VAL A 33 -3.76 -7.66 -3.13
CA VAL A 33 -2.57 -6.91 -3.54
C VAL A 33 -2.96 -5.48 -3.87
N SER A 34 -2.49 -4.52 -3.10
CA SER A 34 -2.72 -3.09 -3.37
C SER A 34 -1.50 -2.48 -4.05
N VAL A 35 -1.69 -1.81 -5.18
CA VAL A 35 -0.59 -1.33 -6.03
C VAL A 35 -0.56 0.18 -6.01
N SER A 36 0.62 0.75 -5.76
CA SER A 36 0.81 2.21 -5.85
C SER A 36 1.06 2.62 -7.29
N VAL A 37 0.75 3.87 -7.61
CA VAL A 37 0.95 4.41 -8.96
C VAL A 37 2.42 4.43 -9.37
N GLN A 38 3.36 4.65 -8.45
CA GLN A 38 4.78 4.83 -8.79
C GLN A 38 5.43 3.54 -9.36
N PRO A 39 5.26 2.34 -8.78
CA PRO A 39 5.65 1.08 -9.41
C PRO A 39 5.01 0.86 -10.77
N VAL A 40 3.73 1.20 -10.94
CA VAL A 40 3.05 1.09 -12.25
C VAL A 40 3.74 1.97 -13.28
N LEU A 41 3.97 3.25 -12.97
CA LEU A 41 4.65 4.18 -13.89
C LEU A 41 6.08 3.75 -14.19
N SER A 42 6.82 3.27 -13.18
CA SER A 42 8.19 2.77 -13.37
C SER A 42 8.22 1.57 -14.32
N LEU A 43 7.31 0.61 -14.16
CA LEU A 43 7.22 -0.56 -15.02
C LEU A 43 6.68 -0.20 -16.41
N ALA A 44 5.69 0.70 -16.50
CA ALA A 44 5.17 1.20 -17.76
C ALA A 44 6.30 1.80 -18.62
N ALA A 45 7.14 2.64 -18.02
CA ALA A 45 8.31 3.19 -18.69
C ALA A 45 9.33 2.11 -19.10
N SER A 46 9.65 1.15 -18.21
CA SER A 46 10.62 0.07 -18.51
C SER A 46 10.19 -0.83 -19.68
N TYR A 47 8.88 -1.13 -19.76
CA TYR A 47 8.33 -2.02 -20.78
C TYR A 47 7.71 -1.29 -21.97
N ASN A 48 7.82 0.04 -22.05
CA ASN A 48 7.23 0.88 -23.10
C ASN A 48 5.71 0.62 -23.29
N LEU A 49 4.98 0.68 -22.17
CA LEU A 49 3.54 0.50 -22.08
C LEU A 49 2.87 1.80 -21.62
N GLU A 50 1.61 1.98 -21.99
CA GLU A 50 0.78 3.01 -21.35
C GLU A 50 0.48 2.63 -19.88
N PRO A 51 0.35 3.59 -18.94
CA PRO A 51 0.14 3.31 -17.52
C PRO A 51 -1.01 2.35 -17.22
N ASP A 52 -2.19 2.58 -17.82
CA ASP A 52 -3.36 1.72 -17.62
C ASP A 52 -3.13 0.30 -18.16
N GLN A 53 -2.41 0.19 -19.28
CA GLN A 53 -2.06 -1.11 -19.86
C GLN A 53 -1.06 -1.85 -18.96
N ALA A 54 -0.05 -1.15 -18.42
CA ALA A 54 0.91 -1.71 -17.49
C ALA A 54 0.21 -2.19 -16.21
N PHE A 55 -0.73 -1.42 -15.67
CA PHE A 55 -1.46 -1.81 -14.47
C PHE A 55 -2.36 -3.03 -14.71
N GLY A 56 -3.09 -3.05 -15.83
CA GLY A 56 -3.90 -4.22 -16.20
C GLY A 56 -3.07 -5.48 -16.38
N LYS A 57 -1.92 -5.39 -17.05
CA LYS A 57 -0.97 -6.51 -17.22
C LYS A 57 -0.35 -6.96 -15.90
N LEU A 58 -0.02 -6.01 -15.02
CA LEU A 58 0.48 -6.29 -13.68
C LEU A 58 -0.60 -7.00 -12.84
N SER A 59 -1.86 -6.58 -12.95
CA SER A 59 -2.98 -7.26 -12.30
C SER A 59 -3.12 -8.71 -12.79
N GLY A 60 -3.04 -8.93 -14.11
CA GLY A 60 -3.08 -10.28 -14.69
C GLY A 60 -1.98 -11.17 -14.14
N TYR A 61 -0.74 -10.65 -14.10
CA TYR A 61 0.40 -11.36 -13.53
C TYR A 61 0.19 -11.71 -12.04
N LEU A 62 -0.21 -10.74 -11.22
CA LEU A 62 -0.45 -10.95 -9.78
C LEU A 62 -1.58 -11.95 -9.51
N LYS A 63 -2.66 -11.92 -10.29
CA LYS A 63 -3.75 -12.90 -10.20
C LYS A 63 -3.29 -14.31 -10.59
N ARG A 64 -2.46 -14.44 -11.65
CA ARG A 64 -1.82 -15.71 -12.01
C ARG A 64 -0.99 -16.28 -10.86
N LEU A 65 -0.24 -15.42 -10.16
CA LEU A 65 0.55 -15.81 -8.99
C LEU A 65 -0.30 -16.26 -7.81
N GLY A 66 -1.53 -15.76 -7.66
CA GLY A 66 -2.47 -16.21 -6.64
C GLY A 66 -3.23 -15.11 -5.91
N ALA A 67 -3.11 -13.84 -6.33
CA ALA A 67 -3.94 -12.77 -5.83
C ALA A 67 -5.41 -13.00 -6.17
N ASP A 68 -6.30 -12.81 -5.19
CA ASP A 68 -7.75 -12.81 -5.45
C ASP A 68 -8.18 -11.42 -5.95
N LEU A 69 -7.70 -10.37 -5.27
CA LEU A 69 -7.99 -8.98 -5.60
C LEU A 69 -6.70 -8.20 -5.85
N VAL A 70 -6.72 -7.36 -6.88
CA VAL A 70 -5.66 -6.38 -7.18
C VAL A 70 -6.28 -4.99 -7.16
N LEU A 71 -5.84 -4.15 -6.24
CA LEU A 71 -6.47 -2.87 -5.92
C LEU A 71 -5.56 -1.71 -6.29
N ASP A 72 -6.16 -0.60 -6.68
CA ASP A 72 -5.48 0.69 -6.76
C ASP A 72 -5.41 1.36 -5.37
N MET A 73 -4.23 1.84 -4.98
CA MET A 73 -4.03 2.60 -3.75
C MET A 73 -4.44 4.07 -3.82
N THR A 74 -4.82 4.61 -4.99
CA THR A 74 -5.21 6.03 -5.13
C THR A 74 -6.28 6.47 -4.13
N VAL A 75 -7.23 5.58 -3.79
CA VAL A 75 -8.26 5.87 -2.76
C VAL A 75 -7.65 6.11 -1.37
N ALA A 76 -6.61 5.38 -1.01
CA ALA A 76 -5.90 5.56 0.26
C ALA A 76 -5.02 6.82 0.23
N ASP A 77 -4.48 7.19 -0.94
CA ASP A 77 -3.79 8.46 -1.14
C ASP A 77 -4.77 9.64 -0.97
N ASP A 78 -6.00 9.54 -1.49
CA ASP A 78 -7.04 10.58 -1.31
C ASP A 78 -7.41 10.75 0.16
N LEU A 79 -7.68 9.65 0.86
CA LEU A 79 -8.02 9.68 2.28
C LEU A 79 -6.87 10.26 3.12
N SER A 80 -5.63 9.82 2.88
CA SER A 80 -4.46 10.38 3.59
C SER A 80 -4.31 11.88 3.34
N LEU A 81 -4.55 12.35 2.11
CA LEU A 81 -4.53 13.78 1.79
C LEU A 81 -5.62 14.57 2.53
N LEU A 82 -6.85 14.06 2.56
CA LEU A 82 -7.97 14.68 3.28
C LEU A 82 -7.68 14.78 4.79
N GLU A 83 -7.16 13.71 5.38
CA GLU A 83 -6.78 13.70 6.81
C GLU A 83 -5.62 14.66 7.11
N ALA A 84 -4.61 14.72 6.25
CA ALA A 84 -3.49 15.66 6.40
C ALA A 84 -3.97 17.13 6.25
N GLN A 85 -4.90 17.38 5.33
CA GLN A 85 -5.53 18.69 5.19
C GLN A 85 -6.31 19.07 6.45
N ALA A 86 -7.12 18.15 6.99
CA ALA A 86 -7.89 18.40 8.20
C ALA A 86 -6.98 18.72 9.39
N GLU A 87 -5.91 17.94 9.60
CA GLU A 87 -4.92 18.19 10.64
C GLU A 87 -4.21 19.54 10.44
N PHE A 88 -3.85 19.89 9.22
CA PHE A 88 -3.23 21.19 8.93
C PHE A 88 -4.15 22.35 9.30
N VAL A 89 -5.43 22.30 8.89
CA VAL A 89 -6.41 23.35 9.20
C VAL A 89 -6.61 23.48 10.71
N GLU A 90 -6.67 22.38 11.44
CA GLU A 90 -6.75 22.37 12.91
C GLU A 90 -5.53 23.04 13.54
N ARG A 91 -4.31 22.59 13.18
CA ARG A 91 -3.05 23.15 13.68
C ARG A 91 -2.89 24.63 13.34
N PHE A 92 -3.30 25.04 12.13
CA PHE A 92 -3.28 26.43 11.69
C PHE A 92 -4.20 27.30 12.56
N ARG A 93 -5.44 26.87 12.80
CA ARG A 93 -6.37 27.59 13.68
C ARG A 93 -5.87 27.65 15.13
N ALA A 94 -5.28 26.57 15.63
CA ALA A 94 -4.68 26.55 16.96
C ALA A 94 -3.50 27.53 17.07
N ARG A 95 -2.69 27.67 16.01
CA ARG A 95 -1.61 28.66 15.95
C ARG A 95 -2.14 30.09 16.01
N GLU A 96 -3.18 30.41 15.25
CA GLU A 96 -3.86 31.72 15.29
C GLU A 96 -4.45 32.02 16.67
N ALA A 97 -4.94 30.99 17.37
CA ALA A 97 -5.43 31.09 18.75
C ALA A 97 -4.31 31.16 19.82
N GLY A 98 -3.03 31.22 19.42
CA GLY A 98 -1.89 31.41 20.32
C GLY A 98 -1.09 30.16 20.66
N SER A 99 -1.45 28.99 20.13
CA SER A 99 -0.67 27.75 20.34
C SER A 99 0.64 27.79 19.55
N LYS A 100 1.74 28.07 20.26
CA LYS A 100 3.06 28.22 19.63
C LYS A 100 3.62 26.91 19.05
N GLN A 101 3.18 25.76 19.53
CA GLN A 101 3.71 24.44 19.11
C GLN A 101 2.91 23.79 17.98
N ALA A 102 1.84 24.43 17.50
CA ALA A 102 0.99 23.83 16.45
C ALA A 102 1.65 23.83 15.06
N LEU A 103 2.57 24.77 14.78
CA LEU A 103 3.25 24.91 13.49
C LEU A 103 4.77 25.11 13.67
N PRO A 104 5.62 24.68 12.72
CA PRO A 104 5.27 24.10 11.40
C PRO A 104 4.67 22.69 11.48
N MET A 105 3.98 22.25 10.43
CA MET A 105 3.52 20.87 10.28
C MET A 105 4.38 20.16 9.23
N LEU A 106 5.01 19.06 9.62
CA LEU A 106 5.91 18.26 8.81
C LEU A 106 5.20 16.98 8.37
N ALA A 107 5.37 16.59 7.11
CA ALA A 107 4.76 15.37 6.59
C ALA A 107 5.28 14.10 7.30
N SER A 108 4.47 13.06 7.31
CA SER A 108 4.73 11.78 8.00
C SER A 108 4.75 10.56 7.05
N SER A 109 4.42 10.73 5.77
CA SER A 109 4.20 9.63 4.84
C SER A 109 5.46 8.87 4.42
N CYS A 110 6.65 9.46 4.61
CA CYS A 110 7.94 8.86 4.30
C CYS A 110 8.54 8.18 5.55
N PRO A 111 8.68 6.84 5.57
CA PRO A 111 9.18 6.13 6.74
C PRO A 111 10.65 6.45 7.04
N GLY A 112 11.48 6.68 6.01
CA GLY A 112 12.88 7.10 6.18
C GLY A 112 12.99 8.44 6.92
N TRP A 113 12.13 9.40 6.59
CA TRP A 113 12.05 10.68 7.30
C TRP A 113 11.61 10.50 8.75
N VAL A 114 10.54 9.74 9.01
CA VAL A 114 10.05 9.49 10.37
C VAL A 114 11.13 8.83 11.23
N CYS A 115 11.80 7.80 10.69
CA CYS A 115 12.89 7.10 11.36
C CYS A 115 14.07 8.04 11.67
N TYR A 116 14.44 8.90 10.73
CA TYR A 116 15.48 9.90 10.94
C TYR A 116 15.08 10.92 12.03
N ALA A 117 13.85 11.43 11.99
CA ALA A 117 13.37 12.39 12.98
C ALA A 117 13.32 11.79 14.39
N GLU A 118 12.81 10.56 14.54
CA GLU A 118 12.76 9.82 15.81
C GLU A 118 14.17 9.60 16.40
N LYS A 119 15.13 9.17 15.57
CA LYS A 119 16.48 8.80 16.04
C LYS A 119 17.42 9.97 16.25
N THR A 120 17.31 11.02 15.43
CA THR A 120 18.28 12.11 15.42
C THR A 120 17.78 13.34 16.18
N HIS A 121 16.49 13.66 16.09
CA HIS A 121 15.95 14.91 16.61
C HIS A 121 15.01 14.72 17.81
N GLY A 122 14.35 13.56 17.89
CA GLY A 122 13.49 13.18 19.01
C GLY A 122 12.46 14.26 19.36
N ALA A 123 12.31 14.54 20.65
CA ALA A 123 11.30 15.46 21.19
C ALA A 123 11.30 16.87 20.56
N PHE A 124 12.39 17.30 19.91
CA PHE A 124 12.45 18.60 19.24
C PHE A 124 11.58 18.64 17.96
N VAL A 125 11.55 17.56 17.18
CA VAL A 125 10.84 17.51 15.89
C VAL A 125 9.53 16.75 15.97
N LEU A 126 9.44 15.71 16.80
CA LEU A 126 8.27 14.82 16.85
C LEU A 126 6.92 15.53 17.03
N PRO A 127 6.78 16.60 17.85
CA PRO A 127 5.50 17.32 17.97
C PRO A 127 5.02 17.98 16.67
N TYR A 128 5.94 18.29 15.76
CA TYR A 128 5.64 18.95 14.50
C TYR A 128 5.33 17.97 13.37
N ILE A 129 5.57 16.67 13.55
CA ILE A 129 5.22 15.66 12.55
C ILE A 129 3.70 15.43 12.56
N SER A 130 3.13 15.34 11.37
CA SER A 130 1.74 14.97 11.13
C SER A 130 1.41 13.62 11.77
N SER A 131 0.26 13.56 12.42
CA SER A 131 -0.28 12.31 12.98
C SER A 131 -1.02 11.49 11.91
N THR A 132 -1.26 12.06 10.73
CA THR A 132 -1.87 11.37 9.60
C THR A 132 -1.04 10.14 9.19
N ARG A 133 -1.73 9.02 9.00
CA ARG A 133 -1.13 7.77 8.54
C ARG A 133 -0.73 7.86 7.07
N SER A 134 0.31 7.10 6.71
CA SER A 134 0.73 6.96 5.32
C SER A 134 -0.38 6.27 4.49
N PRO A 135 -0.47 6.53 3.17
CA PRO A 135 -1.42 5.84 2.30
C PRO A 135 -1.35 4.31 2.38
N GLN A 136 -0.15 3.75 2.63
CA GLN A 136 0.02 2.32 2.85
C GLN A 136 -0.80 1.81 4.03
N GLN A 137 -0.72 2.52 5.17
CA GLN A 137 -1.41 2.11 6.39
C GLN A 137 -2.90 2.43 6.31
N VAL A 138 -3.26 3.53 5.64
CA VAL A 138 -4.67 3.82 5.33
C VAL A 138 -5.26 2.67 4.49
N MET A 139 -4.55 2.22 3.44
CA MET A 139 -4.98 1.06 2.65
C MET A 139 -5.01 -0.22 3.48
N GLY A 140 -4.04 -0.41 4.37
CA GLY A 140 -4.01 -1.49 5.34
C GLY A 140 -5.29 -1.57 6.16
N ALA A 141 -5.73 -0.45 6.75
CA ALA A 141 -6.99 -0.35 7.48
C ALA A 141 -8.21 -0.61 6.57
N LEU A 142 -8.26 -0.03 5.36
CA LEU A 142 -9.35 -0.29 4.41
C LEU A 142 -9.49 -1.77 4.05
N VAL A 143 -8.37 -2.46 3.85
CA VAL A 143 -8.35 -3.87 3.46
C VAL A 143 -8.62 -4.80 4.65
N LYS A 144 -7.96 -4.56 5.79
CA LYS A 144 -8.00 -5.46 6.95
C LYS A 144 -9.17 -5.22 7.88
N ASP A 145 -9.67 -3.99 7.99
CA ASP A 145 -10.82 -3.70 8.84
C ASP A 145 -12.11 -3.71 8.01
N TYR A 146 -12.17 -2.88 6.96
CA TYR A 146 -13.41 -2.69 6.21
C TYR A 146 -13.70 -3.85 5.25
N LEU A 147 -12.76 -4.19 4.35
CA LEU A 147 -12.98 -5.24 3.37
C LEU A 147 -13.09 -6.61 4.03
N ALA A 148 -12.16 -6.97 4.92
CA ALA A 148 -12.19 -8.25 5.65
C ALA A 148 -13.49 -8.43 6.45
N GLY A 149 -13.96 -7.37 7.13
CA GLY A 149 -15.23 -7.39 7.85
C GLY A 149 -16.44 -7.54 6.93
N THR A 150 -16.42 -6.93 5.75
CA THR A 150 -17.50 -7.03 4.76
C THR A 150 -17.59 -8.43 4.14
N VAL A 151 -16.45 -9.06 3.83
CA VAL A 151 -16.41 -10.40 3.23
C VAL A 151 -16.44 -11.53 4.26
N GLY A 152 -16.21 -11.22 5.54
CA GLY A 152 -16.17 -12.20 6.63
C GLY A 152 -15.02 -13.21 6.52
N LYS A 153 -13.89 -12.83 5.93
CA LYS A 153 -12.75 -13.71 5.66
C LYS A 153 -11.43 -13.07 6.07
N ALA A 154 -10.54 -13.87 6.65
CA ALA A 154 -9.19 -13.41 6.96
C ALA A 154 -8.45 -13.02 5.66
N VAL A 155 -7.79 -11.87 5.69
CA VAL A 155 -7.07 -11.31 4.54
C VAL A 155 -5.55 -11.46 4.74
N TYR A 156 -4.82 -11.77 3.68
CA TYR A 156 -3.38 -11.53 3.57
C TYR A 156 -3.18 -10.38 2.59
N HIS A 157 -2.69 -9.26 3.10
CA HIS A 157 -2.57 -8.00 2.38
C HIS A 157 -1.13 -7.73 1.99
N VAL A 158 -0.90 -7.61 0.69
CA VAL A 158 0.37 -7.25 0.08
C VAL A 158 0.26 -5.86 -0.50
N THR A 159 1.29 -5.03 -0.34
CA THR A 159 1.37 -3.74 -1.04
C THR A 159 2.57 -3.68 -1.98
N VAL A 160 2.36 -3.20 -3.20
CA VAL A 160 3.44 -2.90 -4.14
C VAL A 160 3.82 -1.44 -3.99
N MET A 161 5.08 -1.18 -3.64
CA MET A 161 5.57 0.13 -3.25
C MET A 161 6.85 0.56 -3.96
N PRO A 162 7.07 1.87 -4.15
CA PRO A 162 8.27 2.37 -4.83
C PRO A 162 9.52 2.38 -3.94
N CYS A 163 9.39 2.14 -2.63
CA CYS A 163 10.45 2.38 -1.66
C CYS A 163 10.63 1.18 -0.71
N TYR A 164 11.88 0.79 -0.44
CA TYR A 164 12.21 -0.25 0.52
C TYR A 164 11.82 0.12 1.95
N ASP A 165 11.87 1.39 2.33
CA ASP A 165 11.50 1.84 3.69
C ASP A 165 10.05 1.54 4.03
N LYS A 166 9.18 1.34 3.03
CA LYS A 166 7.80 0.90 3.26
C LYS A 166 7.69 -0.48 3.90
N LYS A 167 8.69 -1.34 3.69
CA LYS A 167 8.85 -2.61 4.43
C LYS A 167 9.09 -2.35 5.92
N LEU A 168 9.90 -1.33 6.25
CA LEU A 168 10.16 -0.94 7.64
C LEU A 168 8.88 -0.40 8.28
N GLU A 169 8.12 0.41 7.55
CA GLU A 169 6.82 0.92 8.01
C GLU A 169 5.85 -0.22 8.34
N ALA A 170 5.63 -1.18 7.42
CA ALA A 170 4.77 -2.35 7.65
C ALA A 170 5.24 -3.25 8.81
N SER A 171 6.53 -3.19 9.15
CA SER A 171 7.11 -3.98 10.23
C SER A 171 6.93 -3.35 11.63
N ARG A 172 6.54 -2.07 11.74
CA ARG A 172 6.32 -1.41 13.04
C ARG A 172 5.23 -2.12 13.85
N GLU A 173 5.44 -2.21 15.17
CA GLU A 173 4.46 -2.81 16.09
C GLU A 173 3.19 -1.95 16.23
N ASP A 174 3.31 -0.65 15.95
CA ASP A 174 2.20 0.31 15.96
C ASP A 174 1.07 -0.03 14.97
N PHE A 175 1.35 -0.85 13.94
CA PHE A 175 0.41 -1.23 12.88
C PHE A 175 -0.03 -2.70 12.97
N VAL A 176 -0.01 -3.25 14.18
CA VAL A 176 -0.64 -4.53 14.50
C VAL A 176 -2.04 -4.24 15.05
N SER A 177 -3.07 -4.74 14.37
CA SER A 177 -4.46 -4.65 14.85
C SER A 177 -4.56 -5.30 16.21
N SER A 178 -5.01 -4.54 17.21
CA SER A 178 -5.20 -5.04 18.57
C SER A 178 -6.29 -6.11 18.66
N LYS A 179 -7.27 -6.07 17.74
CA LYS A 179 -8.39 -7.02 17.69
C LYS A 179 -7.94 -8.41 17.23
N ASP A 180 -7.19 -8.45 16.13
CA ASP A 180 -6.90 -9.71 15.43
C ASP A 180 -5.44 -10.15 15.59
N GLN A 181 -4.60 -9.33 16.23
CA GLN A 181 -3.16 -9.54 16.36
C GLN A 181 -2.46 -9.76 15.00
N THR A 182 -3.04 -9.19 13.94
CA THR A 182 -2.50 -9.23 12.58
C THR A 182 -2.01 -7.86 12.15
N ARG A 183 -1.02 -7.82 11.25
CA ARG A 183 -0.56 -6.58 10.64
C ARG A 183 -1.61 -6.02 9.69
N GLU A 184 -1.68 -4.69 9.61
CA GLU A 184 -2.46 -3.98 8.60
C GLU A 184 -1.92 -4.27 7.17
N VAL A 185 -0.60 -4.50 7.06
CA VAL A 185 0.09 -4.92 5.83
C VAL A 185 1.01 -6.08 6.15
N ASP A 186 0.75 -7.24 5.53
CA ASP A 186 1.52 -8.46 5.83
C ASP A 186 2.85 -8.49 5.06
N CYS A 187 2.87 -7.98 3.83
CA CYS A 187 4.06 -8.00 2.98
C CYS A 187 4.12 -6.78 2.07
N VAL A 188 5.29 -6.19 1.93
CA VAL A 188 5.57 -5.14 0.96
C VAL A 188 6.58 -5.66 -0.05
N ILE A 189 6.26 -5.48 -1.33
CA ILE A 189 7.18 -5.75 -2.45
C ILE A 189 7.38 -4.49 -3.29
N THR A 190 8.50 -4.45 -3.99
CA THR A 190 8.90 -3.31 -4.82
C THR A 190 8.76 -3.58 -6.32
N ALA A 191 8.84 -2.53 -7.14
CA ALA A 191 8.84 -2.68 -8.59
C ALA A 191 10.02 -3.55 -9.08
N ILE A 192 11.19 -3.44 -8.42
CA ILE A 192 12.38 -4.25 -8.73
C ILE A 192 12.14 -5.73 -8.41
N GLU A 193 11.51 -6.03 -7.27
CA GLU A 193 11.15 -7.41 -6.91
C GLU A 193 10.15 -7.99 -7.91
N LEU A 194 9.15 -7.22 -8.34
CA LEU A 194 8.24 -7.66 -9.41
C LEU A 194 8.97 -7.99 -10.72
N GLU A 195 9.93 -7.15 -11.12
CA GLU A 195 10.75 -7.42 -12.30
C GLU A 195 11.60 -8.69 -12.15
N GLN A 196 12.19 -8.91 -10.97
CA GLN A 196 12.93 -10.14 -10.66
C GLN A 196 12.02 -11.39 -10.73
N MET A 197 10.79 -11.28 -10.25
CA MET A 197 9.80 -12.37 -10.34
C MET A 197 9.42 -12.66 -11.79
N LEU A 198 9.15 -11.63 -12.60
CA LEU A 198 8.87 -11.79 -14.03
C LEU A 198 10.02 -12.48 -14.76
N VAL A 199 11.26 -12.06 -14.50
CA VAL A 199 12.47 -12.67 -15.08
C VAL A 199 12.62 -14.13 -14.64
N ALA A 200 12.40 -14.43 -13.35
CA ALA A 200 12.48 -15.78 -12.82
C ALA A 200 11.42 -16.72 -13.45
N ASP A 201 10.23 -16.20 -13.76
CA ASP A 201 9.16 -16.91 -14.46
C ASP A 201 9.39 -17.01 -15.98
N GLY A 202 10.46 -16.39 -16.50
CA GLY A 202 10.72 -16.33 -17.94
C GLY A 202 9.67 -15.52 -18.72
N CYS A 203 9.01 -14.57 -18.04
CA CYS A 203 7.90 -13.78 -18.56
C CYS A 203 8.31 -12.31 -18.77
N SER A 204 7.58 -11.61 -19.65
CA SER A 204 7.69 -10.16 -19.82
C SER A 204 6.34 -9.52 -19.51
N LEU A 205 6.34 -8.44 -18.72
CA LEU A 205 5.11 -7.71 -18.41
C LEU A 205 4.38 -7.29 -19.70
N ALA A 206 5.13 -6.89 -20.74
CA ALA A 206 4.56 -6.51 -22.04
C ALA A 206 3.72 -7.63 -22.69
N THR A 207 4.02 -8.89 -22.43
CA THR A 207 3.31 -10.04 -22.99
C THR A 207 2.26 -10.64 -22.06
N GLU A 208 2.17 -10.17 -20.81
CA GLU A 208 1.18 -10.64 -19.85
C GLU A 208 -0.25 -10.34 -20.30
N GLU A 209 -1.19 -11.19 -19.89
CA GLU A 209 -2.62 -10.96 -20.12
C GLU A 209 -3.11 -9.83 -19.23
N VAL A 210 -4.08 -9.05 -19.74
CA VAL A 210 -4.70 -7.97 -18.97
C VAL A 210 -5.67 -8.57 -17.95
N GLY A 211 -5.39 -8.36 -16.66
CA GLY A 211 -6.27 -8.70 -15.55
C GLY A 211 -7.16 -7.55 -15.14
N VAL A 212 -8.20 -7.87 -14.37
CA VAL A 212 -9.12 -6.89 -13.77
C VAL A 212 -8.44 -6.19 -12.60
N VAL A 213 -8.46 -4.86 -12.57
CA VAL A 213 -8.18 -4.08 -11.36
C VAL A 213 -9.50 -3.98 -10.59
N ASP A 214 -9.55 -4.58 -9.40
CA ASP A 214 -10.76 -4.72 -8.61
C ASP A 214 -11.08 -3.43 -7.83
N TRP A 215 -12.37 -3.16 -7.64
CA TRP A 215 -12.88 -2.01 -6.89
C TRP A 215 -13.95 -2.46 -5.90
N PRO A 216 -13.56 -2.95 -4.71
CA PRO A 216 -14.49 -3.51 -3.73
C PRO A 216 -15.15 -2.44 -2.84
N TRP A 217 -14.99 -1.17 -3.18
CA TRP A 217 -15.49 -0.05 -2.38
C TRP A 217 -16.95 0.24 -2.74
N SER A 218 -17.73 0.71 -1.76
CA SER A 218 -19.15 1.05 -1.94
C SER A 218 -19.39 2.31 -2.79
N MET A 219 -18.31 3.01 -3.16
CA MET A 219 -18.33 4.19 -4.03
C MET A 219 -18.25 3.80 -5.50
N ALA A 220 -18.77 4.66 -6.39
CA ALA A 220 -18.64 4.46 -7.82
C ALA A 220 -17.17 4.39 -8.24
N LEU A 221 -16.85 3.50 -9.18
CA LEU A 221 -15.53 3.45 -9.79
C LEU A 221 -15.24 4.81 -10.46
N PRO A 222 -14.11 5.47 -10.15
CA PRO A 222 -13.76 6.72 -10.80
C PRO A 222 -13.57 6.50 -12.32
N PRO A 223 -13.90 7.52 -13.14
CA PRO A 223 -13.87 7.40 -14.60
C PRO A 223 -12.46 7.23 -15.19
N LEU A 224 -11.41 7.51 -14.41
CA LEU A 224 -10.01 7.32 -14.76
C LEU A 224 -9.35 6.45 -13.69
N SER A 225 -8.63 5.42 -14.11
CA SER A 225 -7.97 4.44 -13.23
C SER A 225 -6.69 4.95 -12.60
N LEU A 226 -5.98 5.87 -13.26
CA LEU A 226 -4.74 6.46 -12.75
C LEU A 226 -4.79 7.97 -13.02
N VAL A 227 -4.92 8.76 -11.95
CA VAL A 227 -5.05 10.22 -12.06
C VAL A 227 -3.84 10.87 -11.39
N GLY A 228 -3.06 11.62 -12.17
CA GLY A 228 -2.06 12.54 -11.61
C GLY A 228 -2.77 13.67 -10.86
N ARG A 229 -2.27 14.05 -9.67
CA ARG A 229 -2.83 15.17 -8.91
C ARG A 229 -1.92 16.37 -9.02
N ASP A 230 -2.47 17.50 -9.46
CA ASP A 230 -1.73 18.77 -9.48
C ASP A 230 -1.17 19.07 -8.08
N GLY A 231 0.15 19.17 -7.98
CA GLY A 231 0.86 19.45 -6.72
C GLY A 231 1.25 18.23 -5.87
N SER A 232 0.94 17.00 -6.31
CA SER A 232 1.52 15.79 -5.73
C SER A 232 2.95 15.60 -6.23
N GLY A 233 3.92 15.47 -5.31
CA GLY A 233 5.31 15.11 -5.67
C GLY A 233 5.49 13.64 -6.04
N SER A 234 4.41 12.86 -6.06
CA SER A 234 4.39 11.40 -6.20
C SER A 234 3.74 10.92 -7.51
N GLY A 235 3.36 11.82 -8.40
CA GLY A 235 2.73 11.53 -9.70
C GLY A 235 2.05 12.76 -10.27
#